data_AF-A0A286ME72-F1
#
_entry.id   AF-A0A286ME72-F1
#
_cell.length_a   1.000
_cell.length_b   1.000
_cell.length_c   1.000
_cell.angle_alpha   90.00
_cell.angle_beta   90.00
_cell.angle_gamma   90.00
#
_symmetry.space_group_name_H-M   'P 1'
#
loop_
_entity.id
_entity.type
_entity.pdbx_description
1 polymer ?
#
loop_
_entity_poly.entity_id
_entity_poly.type
_entity_poly.pdbx_seq_one_letter_code
_entity_poly.pdbx_strand_id
1 'polypeptide(L)'
;YMVHRLLQCALGRRDVDDRDHFGKKRLDLAGPLLANLFRVLFTRVTRDLQRYVQRCVETNREIYLNIGIKASTLTGGLKYALATGNWGEQKKAASSKAGVSQVLSRYTYASTLSHLRRTNTPIGRDGKIAKPRQLHNTHWGLVCPAETPEGQACGLVKNLALMCYITVGTPSEPIIDFMIQRNMEVLEEFEPQVTPNATKVFVNGVWVGVHRDPAHLVNTMLSLRRRNMISHEVSLIRDIREREFKIFTDAGRVCRPLFVVDNDPKSENCGSLVLNKEHIRKLEQDKELPADLDPEDRRERYFGWDGLVKSGVVEYVDAEEEETIMIVMTPEDLEISKQLQAGYALPEDDDPNKRVRSILSQKAHTWTHCEIHPSMILGVCAS
;
A
#
# COMPACT_ATOMS: atom_id res chain seq x y z
N TYR A 1 11.70 12.95 20.39
CA TYR A 1 10.44 12.47 19.78
C TYR A 1 9.83 11.26 20.51
N MET A 2 10.50 10.09 20.56
CA MET A 2 9.89 8.89 21.18
C MET A 2 9.47 9.08 22.65
N VAL A 3 10.34 9.69 23.47
CA VAL A 3 10.04 9.97 24.89
C VAL A 3 8.82 10.88 25.03
N HIS A 4 8.63 11.84 24.13
CA HIS A 4 7.46 12.70 24.14
C HIS A 4 6.17 11.90 23.93
N ARG A 5 6.14 10.97 22.96
CA ARG A 5 5.00 10.10 22.72
C ARG A 5 4.72 9.18 23.91
N LEU A 6 5.76 8.61 24.51
CA LEU A 6 5.62 7.80 25.73
C LEU A 6 4.99 8.62 26.88
N LEU A 7 5.48 9.84 27.11
CA LEU A 7 4.95 10.73 28.14
C LEU A 7 3.49 11.14 27.85
N GLN A 8 3.13 11.41 26.59
CA GLN A 8 1.73 11.70 26.23
C GLN A 8 0.79 10.54 26.58
N CYS A 9 1.18 9.30 26.27
CA CYS A 9 0.40 8.12 26.67
C CYS A 9 0.35 7.96 28.19
N ALA A 10 1.48 8.08 28.88
CA ALA A 10 1.55 7.93 30.34
C ALA A 10 0.71 8.99 31.08
N LEU A 11 0.61 10.20 30.51
CA LEU A 11 -0.20 11.31 31.04
C LEU A 11 -1.66 11.28 30.54
N GLY A 12 -2.08 10.26 29.80
CA GLY A 12 -3.45 10.13 29.28
C GLY A 12 -3.83 11.19 28.24
N ARG A 13 -2.86 11.85 27.60
CA ARG A 13 -3.09 12.86 26.55
C ARG A 13 -3.26 12.25 25.16
N ARG A 14 -2.88 10.98 25.00
CA ARG A 14 -2.91 10.22 23.76
C ARG A 14 -3.25 8.77 24.09
N ASP A 15 -4.06 8.15 23.24
CA ASP A 15 -4.35 6.73 23.33
C ASP A 15 -3.14 5.86 22.94
N VAL A 16 -3.18 4.59 23.35
CA VAL A 16 -2.18 3.60 22.96
C VAL A 16 -2.36 3.26 21.47
N ASP A 17 -1.25 3.20 20.74
CA ASP A 17 -1.29 2.83 19.32
C ASP A 17 -1.90 1.43 19.12
N ASP A 18 -2.79 1.30 18.14
CA ASP A 18 -3.40 0.03 17.78
C ASP A 18 -2.44 -0.85 16.97
N ARG A 19 -2.08 -2.01 17.55
CA ARG A 19 -1.22 -3.00 16.91
C ARG A 19 -1.96 -3.77 15.80
N ASP A 20 -3.28 -3.82 15.82
CA ASP A 20 -4.08 -4.62 14.90
C ASP A 20 -4.43 -3.86 13.60
N HIS A 21 -4.31 -2.53 13.60
CA HIS A 21 -4.35 -1.65 12.43
C HIS A 21 -3.55 -2.21 11.24
N PHE A 22 -4.22 -2.39 10.10
CA PHE A 22 -3.64 -3.04 8.93
C PHE A 22 -2.64 -2.14 8.20
N GLY A 23 -2.87 -0.82 8.18
CA GLY A 23 -1.94 0.17 7.62
C GLY A 23 -0.55 0.18 8.26
N LYS A 24 -0.40 -0.31 9.50
CA LYS A 24 0.89 -0.43 10.20
C LYS A 24 1.62 -1.74 9.87
N LYS A 25 1.06 -2.57 8.98
CA LYS A 25 1.64 -3.84 8.53
C LYS A 25 2.04 -3.72 7.06
N ARG A 26 2.94 -4.60 6.64
CA ARG A 26 3.38 -4.74 5.25
C ARG A 26 3.26 -6.20 4.82
N LEU A 27 2.94 -6.41 3.55
CA LEU A 27 2.92 -7.72 2.93
C LEU A 27 4.24 -7.96 2.21
N ASP A 28 5.00 -8.95 2.70
CA ASP A 28 6.18 -9.45 2.02
C ASP A 28 5.76 -10.26 0.79
N LEU A 29 5.87 -9.67 -0.40
CA LEU A 29 5.66 -10.37 -1.67
C LEU A 29 6.83 -11.31 -2.03
N ALA A 30 6.65 -12.08 -3.10
CA ALA A 30 7.69 -12.98 -3.61
C ALA A 30 9.03 -12.26 -3.88
N GLY A 31 9.00 -11.02 -4.37
CA GLY A 31 10.20 -10.22 -4.65
C GLY A 31 11.09 -10.01 -3.41
N PRO A 32 10.63 -9.27 -2.37
CA PRO A 32 11.39 -9.07 -1.14
C PRO A 32 11.82 -10.38 -0.46
N LEU A 33 10.95 -11.41 -0.48
CA LEU A 33 11.28 -12.72 0.07
C LEU A 33 12.45 -13.35 -0.69
N LEU A 34 12.40 -13.39 -2.03
CA LEU A 34 13.45 -13.96 -2.87
C LEU A 34 14.75 -13.18 -2.76
N ALA A 35 14.69 -11.86 -2.68
CA ALA A 35 15.86 -11.01 -2.46
C ALA A 35 16.56 -11.37 -1.14
N ASN A 36 15.81 -11.55 -0.06
CA ASN A 36 16.39 -11.95 1.22
C ASN A 36 16.97 -13.37 1.18
N LEU A 37 16.30 -14.32 0.54
CA LEU A 37 16.80 -15.69 0.35
C LEU A 37 18.12 -15.68 -0.44
N PHE A 38 18.14 -14.97 -1.57
CA PHE A 38 19.32 -14.82 -2.40
C PHE A 38 20.48 -14.20 -1.62
N ARG A 39 20.23 -13.12 -0.87
CA ARG A 39 21.25 -12.45 -0.04
C ARG A 39 21.89 -13.41 0.96
N VAL A 40 21.10 -14.24 1.64
CA VAL A 40 21.60 -15.23 2.60
C VAL A 40 22.48 -16.28 1.91
N LEU A 41 22.01 -16.84 0.79
CA LEU A 41 22.76 -17.84 0.02
C LEU A 41 24.04 -17.26 -0.58
N PHE A 42 23.98 -16.05 -1.13
CA PHE A 42 25.12 -15.37 -1.72
C PHE A 42 26.17 -15.01 -0.67
N THR A 43 25.75 -14.53 0.51
CA THR A 43 26.67 -14.29 1.64
C THR A 43 27.41 -15.57 2.04
N ARG A 44 26.74 -16.73 1.97
CA ARG A 44 27.39 -18.03 2.21
C ARG A 44 28.42 -18.35 1.13
N VAL A 45 28.10 -18.14 -0.14
CA VAL A 45 29.05 -18.31 -1.25
C VAL A 45 30.29 -17.44 -1.05
N THR A 46 30.11 -16.16 -0.70
CA THR A 46 31.23 -15.24 -0.40
C THR A 46 32.07 -15.72 0.77
N ARG A 47 31.44 -16.21 1.85
CA ARG A 47 32.15 -16.74 3.02
C ARG A 47 32.92 -18.02 2.70
N ASP A 48 32.36 -18.91 1.89
CA ASP A 48 33.02 -20.14 1.48
C ASP A 48 34.23 -19.84 0.57
N LEU A 49 34.08 -18.86 -0.34
CA LEU A 49 35.18 -18.36 -1.17
C LEU A 49 36.28 -17.72 -0.33
N GLN A 50 35.93 -16.89 0.66
CA GLN A 50 36.89 -16.28 1.58
C GLN A 50 37.73 -17.35 2.31
N ARG A 51 37.09 -18.42 2.82
CA ARG A 51 37.80 -19.52 3.47
C ARG A 51 38.71 -20.30 2.50
N TYR A 52 38.28 -20.46 1.24
CA TYR A 52 39.10 -21.09 0.22
C TYR A 52 40.37 -20.26 -0.07
N VAL A 53 40.20 -18.96 -0.32
CA VAL A 53 41.31 -18.03 -0.57
C VAL A 53 42.27 -18.02 0.61
N GLN A 54 41.77 -17.95 1.85
CA GLN A 54 42.60 -17.98 3.05
C GLN A 54 43.49 -19.24 3.10
N ARG A 55 42.94 -20.43 2.82
CA ARG A 55 43.72 -21.67 2.79
C ARG A 55 44.75 -21.70 1.67
N CYS A 56 44.43 -21.17 0.50
CA CYS A 56 45.40 -21.07 -0.60
C CYS A 56 46.58 -20.18 -0.21
N VAL A 57 46.32 -19.05 0.45
CA VAL A 57 47.36 -18.14 0.94
C VAL A 57 48.21 -18.83 2.03
N GLU A 58 47.59 -19.48 3.02
CA GLU A 58 48.31 -20.19 4.10
C GLU A 58 49.17 -21.36 3.58
N THR A 59 48.76 -22.00 2.48
CA THR A 59 49.49 -23.14 1.88
C THR A 59 50.35 -22.75 0.68
N ASN A 60 50.47 -21.46 0.39
CA ASN A 60 51.19 -20.89 -0.75
C ASN A 60 50.81 -21.53 -2.11
N ARG A 61 49.51 -21.80 -2.29
CA ARG A 61 48.92 -22.34 -3.53
C ARG A 61 48.28 -21.24 -4.35
N GLU A 62 48.34 -21.38 -5.67
CA GLU A 62 47.61 -20.50 -6.58
C GLU A 62 46.08 -20.59 -6.38
N ILE A 63 45.41 -19.46 -6.59
CA ILE A 63 43.96 -19.32 -6.39
C ILE A 63 43.26 -19.62 -7.71
N TYR A 64 42.43 -20.65 -7.71
CA TYR A 64 41.61 -21.04 -8.86
C TYR A 64 40.13 -20.80 -8.54
N LEU A 65 39.54 -19.77 -9.16
CA LEU A 65 38.18 -19.32 -8.86
C LEU A 65 37.10 -20.37 -9.16
N ASN A 66 37.29 -21.19 -10.20
CA ASN A 66 36.42 -22.31 -10.52
C ASN A 66 36.36 -23.37 -9.41
N ILE A 67 37.42 -23.51 -8.62
CA ILE A 67 37.46 -24.42 -7.45
C ILE A 67 36.84 -23.73 -6.22
N GLY A 68 37.10 -22.43 -6.05
CA GLY A 68 36.61 -21.64 -4.91
C GLY A 68 35.10 -21.36 -4.93
N ILE A 69 34.52 -21.16 -6.12
CA ILE A 69 33.11 -20.79 -6.28
C ILE A 69 32.25 -22.04 -6.49
N LYS A 70 31.43 -22.37 -5.49
CA LYS A 70 30.50 -23.50 -5.54
C LYS A 70 29.10 -23.06 -5.95
N ALA A 71 28.78 -23.17 -7.24
CA ALA A 71 27.45 -22.84 -7.77
C ALA A 71 26.32 -23.69 -7.14
N SER A 72 26.64 -24.92 -6.71
CA SER A 72 25.70 -25.82 -6.04
C SER A 72 25.11 -25.26 -4.74
N THR A 73 25.82 -24.38 -4.03
CA THR A 73 25.33 -23.71 -2.83
C THR A 73 24.11 -22.84 -3.14
N LEU A 74 24.13 -22.14 -4.28
CA LEU A 74 23.05 -21.26 -4.70
C LEU A 74 21.91 -22.08 -5.31
N THR A 75 22.19 -22.89 -6.33
CA THR A 75 21.17 -23.68 -7.04
C THR A 75 20.48 -24.67 -6.11
N GLY A 76 21.24 -25.38 -5.28
CA GLY A 76 20.70 -26.33 -4.30
C GLY A 76 19.92 -25.63 -3.19
N GLY A 77 20.41 -24.48 -2.70
CA GLY A 77 19.74 -23.68 -1.68
C GLY A 77 18.38 -23.15 -2.14
N LEU A 78 18.32 -22.59 -3.36
CA LEU A 78 17.07 -22.09 -3.95
C LEU A 78 16.08 -23.22 -4.20
N LYS A 79 16.52 -24.31 -4.83
CA LYS A 79 15.67 -25.48 -5.09
C LYS A 79 15.06 -26.04 -3.81
N TYR A 80 15.86 -26.16 -2.75
CA TYR A 80 15.38 -26.64 -1.45
C TYR A 80 14.35 -25.71 -0.81
N ALA A 81 14.63 -24.41 -0.74
CA ALA A 81 13.74 -23.44 -0.10
C ALA A 81 12.39 -23.33 -0.81
N LEU A 82 12.40 -23.35 -2.14
CA LEU A 82 11.18 -23.31 -2.96
C LEU A 82 10.39 -24.63 -2.89
N ALA A 83 11.07 -25.78 -2.88
CA ALA A 83 10.39 -27.08 -2.84
C ALA A 83 9.78 -27.39 -1.46
N THR A 84 10.45 -27.00 -0.38
CA THR A 84 10.02 -27.33 1.00
C THR A 84 9.20 -26.23 1.67
N GLY A 85 9.26 -25.00 1.14
CA GLY A 85 8.65 -23.83 1.79
C GLY A 85 9.37 -23.36 3.05
N ASN A 86 10.57 -23.86 3.32
CA ASN A 86 11.41 -23.44 4.44
C ASN A 86 12.45 -22.41 3.99
N TRP A 87 12.19 -21.15 4.31
CA TRP A 87 13.03 -20.02 3.92
C TRP A 87 13.94 -19.66 5.10
N GLY A 88 15.14 -20.25 5.16
CA GLY A 88 16.12 -20.02 6.22
C GLY A 88 17.29 -21.00 6.20
N GLU A 89 18.23 -20.85 7.15
CA GLU A 89 19.30 -21.83 7.31
C GLU A 89 18.78 -23.13 7.92
N GLN A 90 18.94 -24.25 7.22
CA GLN A 90 18.52 -25.59 7.68
C GLN A 90 18.98 -25.95 9.10
N LYS A 91 20.11 -25.39 9.56
CA LYS A 91 20.69 -25.66 10.88
C LYS A 91 20.03 -24.87 12.02
N LYS A 92 19.19 -23.88 11.73
CA LYS A 92 18.50 -23.03 12.72
C LYS A 92 17.00 -22.95 12.44
N ALA A 93 16.31 -24.08 12.60
CA ALA A 93 14.87 -24.26 12.34
C ALA A 93 13.97 -23.24 13.08
N ALA A 94 14.38 -22.73 14.24
CA ALA A 94 13.61 -21.73 14.99
C ALA A 94 13.49 -20.35 14.31
N SER A 95 14.29 -20.07 13.28
CA SER A 95 14.33 -18.77 12.58
C SER A 95 13.82 -18.83 11.14
N SER A 96 13.45 -20.01 10.64
CA SER A 96 12.98 -20.16 9.26
C SER A 96 11.51 -19.80 9.11
N LYS A 97 11.19 -18.93 8.14
CA LYS A 97 9.79 -18.71 7.72
C LYS A 97 9.31 -19.99 7.01
N ALA A 98 8.49 -20.78 7.69
CA ALA A 98 7.90 -22.00 7.14
C ALA A 98 6.57 -21.71 6.44
N GLY A 99 6.27 -22.49 5.40
CA GLY A 99 4.97 -22.45 4.71
C GLY A 99 4.78 -21.26 3.75
N VAL A 100 5.88 -20.60 3.36
CA VAL A 100 5.88 -19.52 2.37
C VAL A 100 5.64 -20.07 0.96
N SER A 101 6.30 -21.17 0.60
CA SER A 101 6.02 -21.89 -0.64
C SER A 101 5.00 -22.98 -0.39
N GLN A 102 4.00 -23.08 -1.25
CA GLN A 102 2.92 -24.07 -1.19
C GLN A 102 2.67 -24.62 -2.60
N VAL A 103 2.22 -25.87 -2.68
CA VAL A 103 1.84 -26.46 -3.96
C VAL A 103 0.57 -25.78 -4.45
N LEU A 104 0.57 -25.30 -5.70
CA LEU A 104 -0.59 -24.62 -6.29
C LEU A 104 -1.82 -25.53 -6.25
N SER A 105 -2.94 -24.97 -5.80
CA SER A 105 -4.20 -25.69 -5.73
C SER A 105 -4.90 -25.56 -7.06
N ARG A 106 -5.21 -26.70 -7.70
CA ARG A 106 -5.78 -26.76 -9.05
C ARG A 106 -7.12 -27.51 -9.09
N TYR A 107 -7.90 -27.44 -8.02
CA TYR A 107 -9.22 -28.09 -7.98
C TYR A 107 -10.20 -27.42 -8.95
N THR A 108 -10.19 -26.10 -8.99
CA THR A 108 -10.98 -25.28 -9.91
C THR A 108 -10.18 -24.07 -10.37
N TYR A 109 -10.65 -23.39 -11.42
CA TYR A 109 -10.04 -22.15 -11.88
C TYR A 109 -10.04 -21.07 -10.78
N ALA A 110 -11.18 -20.86 -10.11
CA ALA A 110 -11.31 -19.92 -9.00
C ALA A 110 -10.39 -20.27 -7.82
N SER A 111 -10.26 -21.57 -7.48
CA SER A 111 -9.34 -22.04 -6.43
C SER A 111 -7.88 -21.68 -6.73
N THR A 112 -7.50 -21.76 -8.01
CA THR A 112 -6.15 -21.40 -8.46
C THR A 112 -5.90 -19.91 -8.25
N LEU A 113 -6.83 -19.05 -8.68
CA LEU A 113 -6.72 -17.60 -8.54
C LEU A 113 -6.73 -17.13 -7.07
N SER A 114 -7.64 -17.68 -6.25
CA SER A 114 -7.69 -17.41 -4.81
C SER A 114 -6.38 -17.77 -4.12
N HIS A 115 -5.78 -18.93 -4.46
CA HIS A 115 -4.51 -19.33 -3.87
C HIS A 115 -3.37 -18.34 -4.18
N LEU A 116 -3.35 -17.73 -5.37
CA LEU A 116 -2.35 -16.71 -5.72
C LEU A 116 -2.51 -15.40 -4.94
N ARG A 117 -3.71 -15.10 -4.41
CA ARG A 117 -4.00 -13.87 -3.66
C ARG A 117 -4.06 -14.09 -2.14
N ARG A 118 -3.64 -15.27 -1.68
CA ARG A 118 -3.59 -15.63 -0.27
C ARG A 118 -2.41 -14.98 0.43
N THR A 119 -2.66 -14.43 1.59
CA THR A 119 -1.64 -13.92 2.52
C THR A 119 -1.71 -14.70 3.83
N ASN A 120 -0.56 -14.93 4.46
CA ASN A 120 -0.46 -15.69 5.69
C ASN A 120 0.21 -14.85 6.77
N THR A 121 -0.43 -14.79 7.93
CA THR A 121 0.15 -14.11 9.10
C THR A 121 1.16 -15.06 9.77
N PRO A 122 2.39 -14.63 10.08
CA PRO A 122 3.46 -15.48 10.63
C PRO A 122 3.28 -15.80 12.12
N ILE A 123 2.05 -16.12 12.54
CA ILE A 123 1.69 -16.47 13.92
C ILE A 123 1.44 -17.98 13.98
N GLY A 124 1.99 -18.63 15.00
CA GLY A 124 1.76 -20.05 15.27
C GLY A 124 0.25 -20.34 15.39
N ARG A 125 -0.21 -21.39 14.70
CA ARG A 125 -1.64 -21.73 14.66
C ARG A 125 -2.18 -22.20 16.00
N ASP A 126 -1.30 -22.61 16.91
CA ASP A 126 -1.62 -23.10 18.26
C ASP A 126 -2.09 -21.98 19.21
N GLY A 127 -1.76 -20.72 18.89
CA GLY A 127 -2.20 -19.56 19.67
C GLY A 127 -3.68 -19.25 19.46
N LYS A 128 -4.49 -19.43 20.51
CA LYS A 128 -5.91 -18.97 20.59
C LYS A 128 -6.03 -17.46 20.85
N ILE A 129 -5.22 -16.65 20.17
CA ILE A 129 -5.28 -15.18 20.32
C ILE A 129 -6.37 -14.65 19.38
N ALA A 130 -7.39 -14.00 19.94
CA ALA A 130 -8.55 -13.53 19.17
C ALA A 130 -8.24 -12.30 18.29
N LYS A 131 -7.54 -11.30 18.84
CA LYS A 131 -7.34 -9.99 18.19
C LYS A 131 -6.77 -10.04 16.75
N PRO A 132 -5.67 -10.76 16.44
CA PRO A 132 -5.15 -10.79 15.07
C PRO A 132 -6.05 -11.56 14.09
N ARG A 133 -7.01 -12.36 14.59
CA ARG A 133 -7.95 -13.16 13.81
C ARG A 133 -9.25 -12.42 13.54
N GLN A 134 -9.64 -11.51 14.41
CA GLN A 134 -10.85 -10.72 14.26
C GLN A 134 -10.73 -9.79 13.06
N LEU A 135 -11.86 -9.59 12.37
CA LEU A 135 -11.95 -8.63 11.30
C LEU A 135 -11.85 -7.22 11.89
N HIS A 136 -10.75 -6.54 11.58
CA HIS A 136 -10.53 -5.13 11.88
C HIS A 136 -11.12 -4.22 10.79
N ASN A 137 -11.58 -3.02 11.16
CA ASN A 137 -12.21 -2.07 10.22
C ASN A 137 -11.27 -1.65 9.09
N THR A 138 -9.97 -1.53 9.38
CA THR A 138 -8.92 -1.17 8.40
C THR A 138 -8.68 -2.25 7.33
N HIS A 139 -9.39 -3.38 7.36
CA HIS A 139 -9.35 -4.36 6.28
C HIS A 139 -10.29 -3.99 5.12
N TRP A 140 -11.24 -3.08 5.34
CA TRP A 140 -12.27 -2.75 4.37
C TRP A 140 -11.66 -2.28 3.04
N GLY A 141 -12.09 -2.89 1.93
CA GLY A 141 -11.57 -2.60 0.60
C GLY A 141 -10.16 -3.12 0.27
N LEU A 142 -9.41 -3.66 1.25
CA LEU A 142 -8.07 -4.21 1.05
C LEU A 142 -8.06 -5.74 1.08
N VAL A 143 -8.85 -6.33 1.99
CA VAL A 143 -8.93 -7.77 2.22
C VAL A 143 -10.39 -8.19 2.17
N CYS A 144 -10.66 -9.36 1.60
CA CYS A 144 -12.00 -9.93 1.60
C CYS A 144 -12.46 -10.21 3.04
N PRO A 145 -13.66 -9.72 3.45
CA PRO A 145 -14.16 -9.94 4.80
C PRO A 145 -14.60 -11.39 5.06
N ALA A 146 -14.96 -12.14 4.00
CA ALA A 146 -15.56 -13.47 4.11
C ALA A 146 -14.60 -14.62 3.76
N GLU A 147 -13.61 -14.40 2.89
CA GLU A 147 -12.78 -15.46 2.33
C GLU A 147 -11.60 -15.81 3.26
N THR A 148 -11.90 -16.57 4.33
CA THR A 148 -10.94 -17.15 5.27
C THR A 148 -11.25 -18.64 5.48
N PRO A 149 -10.24 -19.52 5.67
CA PRO A 149 -10.49 -20.91 6.04
C PRO A 149 -11.14 -21.02 7.43
N GLU A 150 -11.90 -22.09 7.63
CA GLU A 150 -12.45 -22.47 8.94
C GLU A 150 -11.35 -23.01 9.89
N GLY A 151 -11.61 -22.97 11.20
CA GLY A 151 -10.77 -23.62 12.21
C GLY A 151 -9.52 -22.84 12.58
N GLN A 152 -8.39 -23.54 12.76
CA GLN A 152 -7.17 -22.96 13.34
C GLN A 152 -6.51 -21.87 12.49
N ALA A 153 -6.82 -21.79 11.20
CA ALA A 153 -6.30 -20.77 10.29
C ALA A 153 -7.25 -19.56 10.13
N CYS A 154 -8.42 -19.59 10.75
CA CYS A 154 -9.41 -18.52 10.64
C CYS A 154 -8.83 -17.18 11.07
N GLY A 155 -8.95 -16.18 10.17
CA GLY A 155 -8.45 -14.82 10.33
C GLY A 155 -6.93 -14.65 10.19
N LEU A 156 -6.14 -15.73 10.18
CA LEU A 156 -4.69 -15.67 9.94
C LEU A 156 -4.34 -15.75 8.46
N VAL A 157 -5.14 -16.51 7.72
CA VAL A 157 -5.08 -16.60 6.27
C VAL A 157 -6.13 -15.66 5.71
N LYS A 158 -5.69 -14.71 4.89
CA LYS A 158 -6.52 -13.63 4.33
C LYS A 158 -6.36 -13.59 2.82
N ASN A 159 -7.42 -13.26 2.10
CA ASN A 159 -7.37 -13.09 0.64
C ASN A 159 -7.54 -11.61 0.26
N LEU A 160 -6.75 -11.14 -0.68
CA LEU A 160 -6.81 -9.76 -1.15
C LEU A 160 -8.15 -9.47 -1.85
N ALA A 161 -8.70 -8.28 -1.62
CA ALA A 161 -9.90 -7.80 -2.32
C ALA A 161 -9.63 -7.59 -3.81
N LEU A 162 -10.64 -7.67 -4.69
CA LEU A 162 -10.47 -7.65 -6.15
C LEU A 162 -9.55 -6.52 -6.66
N MET A 163 -9.82 -5.28 -6.27
CA MET A 163 -9.06 -4.10 -6.71
C MET A 163 -7.82 -3.79 -5.85
N CYS A 164 -7.51 -4.63 -4.87
CA CYS A 164 -6.34 -4.46 -4.02
C CYS A 164 -5.05 -4.46 -4.86
N TYR A 165 -4.21 -3.47 -4.61
CA TYR A 165 -2.87 -3.32 -5.15
C TYR A 165 -1.83 -3.40 -4.03
N ILE A 166 -0.67 -3.98 -4.28
CA ILE A 166 0.43 -4.02 -3.32
C ILE A 166 1.62 -3.28 -3.93
N THR A 167 2.10 -2.28 -3.20
CA THR A 167 3.19 -1.40 -3.65
C THR A 167 4.49 -2.17 -3.83
N VAL A 168 5.21 -1.84 -4.90
CA VAL A 168 6.52 -2.40 -5.24
C VAL A 168 7.64 -1.60 -4.59
N GLY A 169 7.38 -0.32 -4.30
CA GLY A 169 8.30 0.57 -3.62
C GLY A 169 9.06 1.46 -4.60
N THR A 170 9.37 2.68 -4.16
CA THR A 170 10.06 3.68 -4.96
C THR A 170 11.16 4.39 -4.19
N PRO A 171 12.23 4.86 -4.86
CA PRO A 171 13.30 5.61 -4.22
C PRO A 171 12.76 6.87 -3.53
N SER A 172 13.18 7.11 -2.28
CA SER A 172 12.72 8.26 -1.48
C SER A 172 13.60 9.50 -1.62
N GLU A 173 14.86 9.35 -2.04
CA GLU A 173 15.83 10.46 -2.16
C GLU A 173 15.30 11.62 -3.03
N PRO A 174 14.74 11.40 -4.24
CA PRO A 174 14.26 12.51 -5.07
C PRO A 174 13.12 13.30 -4.42
N ILE A 175 12.31 12.64 -3.58
CA ILE A 175 11.22 13.28 -2.85
C ILE A 175 11.78 14.16 -1.74
N ILE A 176 12.82 13.71 -1.04
CA ILE A 176 13.50 14.49 0.00
C ILE A 176 14.12 15.75 -0.61
N ASP A 177 14.89 15.61 -1.69
CA ASP A 177 15.54 16.73 -2.37
C ASP A 177 14.52 17.77 -2.84
N PHE A 178 13.40 17.30 -3.40
CA PHE A 178 12.31 18.18 -3.84
C PHE A 178 11.71 18.96 -2.66
N MET A 179 11.49 18.32 -1.50
CA MET A 179 10.95 19.01 -0.33
C MET A 179 11.93 20.05 0.23
N ILE A 180 13.23 19.76 0.23
CA ILE A 180 14.27 20.73 0.65
C ILE A 180 14.21 21.98 -0.26
N GLN A 181 14.10 21.79 -1.58
CA GLN A 181 13.94 22.89 -2.54
C GLN A 181 12.64 23.69 -2.34
N ARG A 182 11.64 23.11 -1.67
CA ARG A 182 10.36 23.75 -1.33
C ARG A 182 10.32 24.28 0.10
N ASN A 183 11.46 24.73 0.63
CA ASN A 183 11.58 25.36 1.95
C ASN A 183 11.30 24.42 3.14
N MET A 184 11.50 23.11 2.98
CA MET A 184 11.65 22.22 4.12
C MET A 184 13.02 22.46 4.76
N GLU A 185 13.03 22.78 6.05
CA GLU A 185 14.25 22.91 6.85
C GLU A 185 14.72 21.52 7.25
N VAL A 186 16.01 21.21 7.03
CA VAL A 186 16.58 19.91 7.38
C VAL A 186 16.68 19.79 8.90
N LEU A 187 16.56 18.58 9.43
CA LEU A 187 16.53 18.34 10.87
C LEU A 187 17.77 18.87 11.61
N GLU A 188 18.95 18.81 10.99
CA GLU A 188 20.21 19.29 11.57
C GLU A 188 20.23 20.81 11.80
N GLU A 189 19.47 21.56 11.01
CA GLU A 189 19.37 23.02 11.08
C GLU A 189 18.19 23.49 11.95
N PHE A 190 17.37 22.55 12.42
CA PHE A 190 16.15 22.86 13.14
C PHE A 190 16.43 23.22 14.62
N GLU A 191 16.02 24.42 15.00
CA GLU A 191 16.01 24.86 16.40
C GLU A 191 14.59 24.84 16.99
N PRO A 192 14.28 23.92 17.93
CA PRO A 192 12.94 23.79 18.50
C PRO A 192 12.44 25.03 19.24
N GLN A 193 13.35 25.85 19.77
CA GLN A 193 13.00 27.08 20.52
C GLN A 193 12.51 28.19 19.59
N VAL A 194 13.05 28.26 18.37
CA VAL A 194 12.71 29.29 17.39
C VAL A 194 11.39 28.96 16.70
N THR A 195 11.17 27.68 16.38
CA THR A 195 9.98 27.22 15.64
C THR A 195 9.24 26.07 16.36
N PRO A 196 8.59 26.34 17.51
CA PRO A 196 7.95 25.30 18.32
C PRO A 196 6.71 24.68 17.65
N ASN A 197 6.12 25.38 16.68
CA ASN A 197 4.88 24.96 16.00
C ASN A 197 5.11 24.38 14.59
N ALA A 198 6.37 24.18 14.18
CA ALA A 198 6.64 23.60 12.87
C ALA A 198 6.15 22.14 12.78
N THR A 199 5.69 21.76 11.58
CA THR A 199 5.21 20.40 11.31
C THR A 199 6.40 19.52 10.97
N LYS A 200 6.47 18.35 11.60
CA LYS A 200 7.57 17.39 11.41
C LYS A 200 7.32 16.59 10.13
N VAL A 201 8.33 16.45 9.27
CA VAL A 201 8.25 15.68 8.03
C VAL A 201 9.00 14.36 8.19
N PHE A 202 8.28 13.26 8.01
CA PHE A 202 8.81 11.91 8.08
C PHE A 202 8.75 11.23 6.71
N VAL A 203 9.83 10.59 6.30
CA VAL A 203 9.88 9.76 5.08
C VAL A 203 10.29 8.35 5.50
N ASN A 204 9.42 7.35 5.25
CA ASN A 204 9.64 5.96 5.67
C ASN A 204 10.01 5.80 7.16
N GLY A 205 9.45 6.67 8.01
CA GLY A 205 9.71 6.70 9.46
C GLY A 205 10.97 7.47 9.89
N VAL A 206 11.80 7.92 8.95
CA VAL A 206 12.95 8.79 9.23
C VAL A 206 12.47 10.22 9.34
N TRP A 207 12.80 10.93 10.43
CA TRP A 207 12.54 12.36 10.55
C TRP A 207 13.57 13.11 9.72
N VAL A 208 13.15 13.66 8.58
CA VAL A 208 14.05 14.31 7.62
C VAL A 208 14.15 15.82 7.88
N GLY A 209 13.05 16.45 8.31
CA GLY A 209 13.04 17.89 8.50
C GLY A 209 11.75 18.41 9.10
N VAL A 210 11.60 19.73 9.06
CA VAL A 210 10.38 20.42 9.48
C VAL A 210 9.93 21.40 8.39
N HIS A 211 8.64 21.71 8.39
CA HIS A 211 8.07 22.70 7.49
C HIS A 211 7.12 23.63 8.25
N ARG A 212 7.20 24.93 7.97
CA ARG A 212 6.38 25.96 8.64
C ARG A 212 4.96 26.02 8.08
N ASP A 213 4.80 25.81 6.77
CA ASP A 213 3.50 25.76 6.08
C ASP A 213 3.23 24.37 5.47
N PRO A 214 2.79 23.38 6.28
CA PRO A 214 2.54 22.04 5.79
C PRO A 214 1.36 21.97 4.80
N ALA A 215 0.44 22.94 4.80
CA ALA A 215 -0.73 22.90 3.91
C ALA A 215 -0.30 23.09 2.46
N HIS A 216 0.58 24.06 2.21
CA HIS A 216 1.15 24.30 0.89
C HIS A 216 1.99 23.11 0.41
N LEU A 217 2.83 22.55 1.28
CA LEU A 217 3.68 21.40 0.94
C LEU A 217 2.85 20.18 0.56
N VAL A 218 1.83 19.83 1.36
CA VAL A 218 0.96 18.67 1.12
C VAL A 218 0.19 18.82 -0.19
N ASN A 219 -0.39 20.00 -0.46
CA ASN A 219 -1.10 20.26 -1.71
C ASN A 219 -0.18 20.16 -2.94
N THR A 220 1.06 20.63 -2.79
CA THR A 220 2.08 20.52 -3.86
C THR A 220 2.43 19.05 -4.12
N MET A 221 2.66 18.27 -3.07
CA MET A 221 2.98 16.84 -3.19
C MET A 221 1.81 16.03 -3.78
N LEU A 222 0.58 16.28 -3.35
CA LEU A 222 -0.62 15.67 -3.93
C LEU A 222 -0.77 16.01 -5.42
N SER A 223 -0.53 17.28 -5.78
CA SER A 223 -0.56 17.71 -7.18
C SER A 223 0.49 17.00 -8.04
N LEU A 224 1.68 16.74 -7.49
CA LEU A 224 2.71 15.98 -8.18
C LEU A 224 2.31 14.51 -8.36
N ARG A 225 1.63 13.91 -7.38
CA ARG A 225 1.09 12.54 -7.48
C ARG A 225 0.05 12.45 -8.60
N ARG A 226 -0.91 13.37 -8.61
CA ARG A 226 -1.99 13.44 -9.62
C ARG A 226 -1.48 13.68 -11.03
N ARG A 227 -0.36 14.38 -11.18
CA ARG A 227 0.32 14.60 -12.47
C ARG A 227 1.29 13.48 -12.83
N ASN A 228 1.36 12.42 -12.03
CA ASN A 228 2.26 11.28 -12.21
C ASN A 228 3.75 11.67 -12.29
N MET A 229 4.14 12.77 -11.62
CA MET A 229 5.54 13.20 -11.48
C MET A 229 6.24 12.43 -10.35
N ILE A 230 5.47 12.10 -9.31
CA ILE A 230 5.85 11.09 -8.31
C ILE A 230 4.99 9.86 -8.52
N SER A 231 5.50 8.70 -8.12
CA SER A 231 4.76 7.44 -8.28
C SER A 231 3.41 7.50 -7.55
N HIS A 232 2.37 6.98 -8.20
CA HIS A 232 1.03 6.82 -7.61
C HIS A 232 1.03 5.92 -6.37
N GLU A 233 2.09 5.15 -6.15
CA GLU A 233 2.25 4.32 -4.96
C GLU A 233 2.58 5.13 -3.69
N VAL A 234 3.05 6.38 -3.82
CA VAL A 234 3.49 7.17 -2.66
C VAL A 234 2.28 7.59 -1.81
N SER A 235 2.31 7.21 -0.53
CA SER A 235 1.29 7.60 0.45
C SER A 235 1.68 8.89 1.14
N LEU A 236 0.70 9.79 1.27
CA LEU A 236 0.88 11.14 1.78
C LEU A 236 -0.13 11.37 2.91
N ILE A 237 0.34 11.36 4.16
CA ILE A 237 -0.52 11.43 5.34
C ILE A 237 -0.20 12.68 6.13
N ARG A 238 -1.19 13.58 6.28
CA ARG A 238 -1.08 14.78 7.10
C ARG A 238 -1.86 14.61 8.40
N ASP A 239 -1.15 14.34 9.49
CA ASP A 239 -1.72 14.35 10.83
C ASP A 239 -1.69 15.78 11.39
N ILE A 240 -2.85 16.44 11.34
CA ILE A 240 -3.03 17.83 11.80
C ILE A 240 -2.86 17.91 13.32
N ARG A 241 -3.28 16.88 14.05
CA ARG A 241 -3.36 16.89 15.52
C ARG A 241 -1.97 16.70 16.14
N GLU A 242 -1.18 15.80 15.58
CA GLU A 242 0.20 15.53 16.01
C GLU A 242 1.25 16.43 15.32
N ARG A 243 0.81 17.23 14.34
CA ARG A 243 1.66 18.08 13.49
C ARG A 243 2.75 17.27 12.83
N GLU A 244 2.33 16.25 12.08
CA GLU A 244 3.21 15.36 11.34
C GLU A 244 2.75 15.23 9.90
N PHE A 245 3.70 15.29 8.98
CA PHE A 245 3.51 14.90 7.61
C PHE A 245 4.35 13.65 7.35
N LYS A 246 3.68 12.53 7.07
CA LYS A 246 4.29 11.22 6.86
C LYS A 246 4.18 10.83 5.41
N ILE A 247 5.30 10.45 4.83
CA ILE A 247 5.42 9.99 3.45
C ILE A 247 5.94 8.56 3.48
N PHE A 248 5.24 7.65 2.81
CA PHE A 248 5.68 6.28 2.64
C PHE A 248 5.89 5.97 1.16
N THR A 249 7.11 5.51 0.86
CA THR A 249 7.53 5.04 -0.47
C THR A 249 7.98 3.59 -0.43
N ASP A 250 7.85 2.94 0.74
CA ASP A 250 8.21 1.55 0.96
C ASP A 250 7.27 0.58 0.23
N ALA A 251 7.78 -0.63 0.01
CA ALA A 251 7.07 -1.73 -0.62
C ALA A 251 6.18 -2.48 0.37
N GLY A 252 5.19 -3.22 -0.14
CA GLY A 252 4.35 -4.10 0.66
C GLY A 252 3.17 -3.38 1.36
N ARG A 253 2.97 -2.08 1.13
CA ARG A 253 1.72 -1.40 1.49
C ARG A 253 0.59 -1.90 0.61
N VAL A 254 -0.57 -2.07 1.22
CA VAL A 254 -1.79 -2.52 0.55
C VAL A 254 -2.63 -1.30 0.27
N CYS A 255 -2.95 -1.09 -1.00
CA CYS A 255 -3.68 0.07 -1.48
C CYS A 255 -4.94 -0.38 -2.21
N ARG A 256 -5.93 0.50 -2.31
CA ARG A 256 -7.04 0.35 -3.23
C ARG A 256 -7.28 1.61 -4.04
N PRO A 257 -7.68 1.48 -5.31
CA PRO A 257 -8.01 2.62 -6.14
C PRO A 257 -9.37 3.20 -5.79
N LEU A 258 -9.45 4.53 -5.73
CA LEU A 258 -10.68 5.29 -5.49
C LEU A 258 -10.81 6.40 -6.52
N PHE A 259 -12.05 6.80 -6.83
CA PHE A 259 -12.27 8.00 -7.63
C PHE A 259 -12.01 9.25 -6.80
N VAL A 260 -11.35 10.24 -7.40
CA VAL A 260 -11.06 11.52 -6.76
C VAL A 260 -12.26 12.46 -6.90
N VAL A 261 -12.60 13.16 -5.81
CA VAL A 261 -13.55 14.28 -5.82
C VAL A 261 -12.78 15.58 -5.96
N ASP A 262 -13.17 16.40 -6.93
CA ASP A 262 -12.61 17.73 -7.10
C ASP A 262 -13.11 18.64 -5.98
N ASN A 263 -12.20 19.17 -5.18
CA ASN A 263 -12.50 20.07 -4.07
C ASN A 263 -11.79 21.42 -4.25
N ASP A 264 -11.23 21.71 -5.43
CA ASP A 264 -10.67 23.05 -5.68
C ASP A 264 -11.82 24.06 -5.76
N PRO A 265 -11.92 25.04 -4.84
CA PRO A 265 -12.99 26.04 -4.87
C PRO A 265 -12.99 26.90 -6.15
N LYS A 266 -11.89 26.89 -6.91
CA LYS A 266 -11.76 27.59 -8.18
C LYS A 266 -12.26 26.78 -9.38
N SER A 267 -12.45 25.48 -9.20
CA SER A 267 -12.94 24.59 -10.25
C SER A 267 -14.46 24.69 -10.36
N GLU A 268 -14.98 24.78 -11.58
CA GLU A 268 -16.43 24.71 -11.85
C GLU A 268 -17.03 23.36 -11.42
N ASN A 269 -16.20 22.31 -11.36
CA ASN A 269 -16.58 20.96 -10.98
C ASN A 269 -16.39 20.68 -9.46
N CYS A 270 -16.20 21.72 -8.65
CA CYS A 270 -16.03 21.58 -7.20
C CYS A 270 -17.22 20.80 -6.57
N GLY A 271 -16.88 19.82 -5.74
CA GLY A 271 -17.82 18.91 -5.08
C GLY A 271 -18.30 17.74 -5.95
N SER A 272 -17.75 17.56 -7.14
CA SER A 272 -18.11 16.48 -8.07
C SER A 272 -16.90 15.60 -8.43
N LEU A 273 -17.15 14.43 -9.02
CA LEU A 273 -16.08 13.52 -9.42
C LEU A 273 -15.20 14.14 -10.51
N VAL A 274 -13.89 13.90 -10.44
CA VAL A 274 -12.94 14.22 -11.52
C VAL A 274 -13.18 13.35 -12.77
N LEU A 275 -13.85 12.20 -12.59
CA LEU A 275 -14.26 11.33 -13.69
C LEU A 275 -15.38 11.97 -14.52
N ASN A 276 -15.08 12.27 -15.78
CA ASN A 276 -16.02 12.87 -16.72
C ASN A 276 -16.44 11.87 -17.81
N LYS A 277 -17.56 12.14 -18.49
CA LYS A 277 -18.03 11.31 -19.63
C LYS A 277 -17.01 11.23 -20.77
N GLU A 278 -16.15 12.22 -20.93
CA GLU A 278 -15.06 12.19 -21.91
C GLU A 278 -14.03 11.10 -21.60
N HIS A 279 -13.69 10.89 -20.33
CA HIS A 279 -12.80 9.79 -19.92
C HIS A 279 -13.43 8.43 -20.23
N ILE A 280 -14.73 8.28 -19.99
CA ILE A 280 -15.49 7.07 -20.32
C ILE A 280 -15.46 6.83 -21.84
N ARG A 281 -15.71 7.87 -22.64
CA ARG A 281 -15.66 7.77 -24.10
C ARG A 281 -14.29 7.35 -24.61
N LYS A 282 -13.19 7.84 -24.03
CA LYS A 282 -11.83 7.39 -24.35
C LYS A 282 -11.62 5.89 -24.06
N LEU A 283 -12.13 5.41 -22.92
CA LEU A 283 -12.09 3.98 -22.56
C LEU A 283 -12.95 3.10 -23.48
N GLU A 284 -14.04 3.63 -24.01
CA GLU A 284 -14.86 2.94 -25.01
C GLU A 284 -14.14 2.87 -26.36
N GLN A 285 -13.49 3.97 -26.76
CA GLN A 285 -12.65 4.02 -27.98
C GLN A 285 -11.48 3.04 -27.91
N ASP A 286 -10.92 2.77 -26.73
CA ASP A 286 -9.87 1.76 -26.57
C ASP A 286 -10.32 0.36 -27.01
N LYS A 287 -11.63 0.05 -26.93
CA LYS A 287 -12.19 -1.23 -27.39
C LYS A 287 -12.25 -1.34 -28.91
N GLU A 288 -12.26 -0.21 -29.60
CA GLU A 288 -12.33 -0.11 -31.06
C GLU A 288 -10.92 -0.07 -31.71
N LEU A 289 -9.85 -0.08 -30.91
CA LEU A 289 -8.48 -0.11 -31.40
C LEU A 289 -8.20 -1.41 -32.18
N PRO A 290 -7.67 -1.34 -33.43
CA PRO A 290 -7.34 -2.51 -34.21
C PRO A 290 -6.37 -3.45 -33.49
N ALA A 291 -6.63 -4.76 -33.57
CA ALA A 291 -5.78 -5.78 -32.95
C ALA A 291 -4.36 -5.82 -33.55
N ASP A 292 -4.24 -5.46 -34.83
CA ASP A 292 -3.01 -5.57 -35.64
C ASP A 292 -2.11 -4.32 -35.60
N LEU A 293 -2.37 -3.38 -34.67
CA LEU A 293 -1.48 -2.24 -34.45
C LEU A 293 -0.11 -2.70 -33.94
N ASP A 294 0.94 -2.00 -34.34
CA ASP A 294 2.27 -2.19 -33.77
C ASP A 294 2.23 -2.00 -32.24
N PRO A 295 2.93 -2.83 -31.44
CA PRO A 295 2.89 -2.75 -29.99
C PRO A 295 3.29 -1.37 -29.41
N GLU A 296 4.12 -0.58 -30.10
CA GLU A 296 4.45 0.77 -29.66
C GLU A 296 3.30 1.74 -29.92
N ASP A 297 2.79 1.79 -31.15
CA ASP A 297 1.64 2.63 -31.53
C ASP A 297 0.40 2.34 -30.67
N ARG A 298 0.19 1.06 -30.35
CA ARG A 298 -0.90 0.64 -29.47
C ARG A 298 -0.74 1.18 -28.06
N ARG A 299 0.46 1.20 -27.50
CA ARG A 299 0.71 1.73 -26.15
C ARG A 299 0.51 3.23 -26.08
N GLU A 300 0.86 3.97 -27.14
CA GLU A 300 0.67 5.43 -27.16
C GLU A 300 -0.80 5.83 -27.28
N ARG A 301 -1.59 5.06 -28.06
CA ARG A 301 -3.01 5.35 -28.29
C ARG A 301 -3.94 4.80 -27.23
N TYR A 302 -3.52 3.74 -26.52
CA TYR A 302 -4.32 3.09 -25.50
C TYR A 302 -4.37 3.93 -24.23
N PHE A 303 -5.56 4.41 -23.86
CA PHE A 303 -5.75 5.17 -22.64
C PHE A 303 -5.80 4.22 -21.43
N GLY A 304 -6.77 3.31 -21.41
CA GLY A 304 -6.91 2.26 -20.40
C GLY A 304 -6.92 2.78 -18.96
N TRP A 305 -6.61 1.86 -18.03
CA TRP A 305 -6.52 2.18 -16.61
C TRP A 305 -5.37 3.14 -16.28
N ASP A 306 -4.22 2.96 -16.93
CA ASP A 306 -3.04 3.81 -16.74
C ASP A 306 -3.32 5.27 -17.12
N GLY A 307 -4.12 5.49 -18.16
CA GLY A 307 -4.62 6.80 -18.55
C GLY A 307 -5.44 7.47 -17.46
N LEU A 308 -6.33 6.74 -16.78
CA LEU A 308 -7.13 7.26 -15.65
C LEU A 308 -6.26 7.67 -14.46
N VAL A 309 -5.24 6.87 -14.13
CA VAL A 309 -4.29 7.19 -13.06
C VAL A 309 -3.46 8.42 -13.43
N LYS A 310 -2.96 8.49 -14.67
CA LYS A 310 -2.17 9.62 -15.18
C LYS A 310 -2.96 10.93 -15.29
N SER A 311 -4.27 10.84 -15.49
CA SER A 311 -5.16 12.02 -15.51
C SER A 311 -5.65 12.42 -14.12
N GLY A 312 -5.20 11.75 -13.05
CA GLY A 312 -5.56 12.06 -11.67
C GLY A 312 -7.02 11.75 -11.33
N VAL A 313 -7.70 10.95 -12.16
CA VAL A 313 -9.09 10.54 -11.94
C VAL A 313 -9.18 9.50 -10.82
N VAL A 314 -8.18 8.63 -10.75
CA VAL A 314 -8.08 7.56 -9.77
C VAL A 314 -6.82 7.75 -8.94
N GLU A 315 -6.96 7.62 -7.62
CA GLU A 315 -5.85 7.58 -6.68
C GLU A 315 -5.81 6.25 -5.94
N TYR A 316 -4.60 5.72 -5.76
CA TYR A 316 -4.37 4.58 -4.89
C TYR A 316 -4.18 5.07 -3.46
N VAL A 317 -5.03 4.58 -2.57
CA VAL A 317 -5.03 4.96 -1.17
C VAL A 317 -4.67 3.74 -0.34
N ASP A 318 -3.73 3.90 0.59
CA ASP A 318 -3.41 2.86 1.58
C ASP A 318 -4.20 3.03 2.88
N ALA A 319 -4.19 1.99 3.72
CA ALA A 319 -4.91 2.01 4.99
C ALA A 319 -4.48 3.12 5.97
N GLU A 320 -3.30 3.73 5.83
CA GLU A 320 -2.93 4.85 6.68
C GLU A 320 -3.43 6.19 6.13
N GLU A 321 -3.42 6.36 4.81
CA GLU A 321 -3.97 7.52 4.13
C GLU A 321 -5.50 7.58 4.28
N GLU A 322 -6.17 6.42 4.37
CA GLU A 322 -7.60 6.28 4.69
C GLU A 322 -8.04 7.03 5.98
N GLU A 323 -7.16 7.15 6.97
CA GLU A 323 -7.45 7.87 8.22
C GLU A 323 -7.57 9.41 8.03
N THR A 324 -7.10 9.93 6.90
CA THR A 324 -7.11 11.37 6.60
C THR A 324 -8.12 11.77 5.52
N ILE A 325 -8.70 10.81 4.83
CA ILE A 325 -9.63 11.05 3.72
C ILE A 325 -11.07 10.73 4.12
N MET A 326 -12.02 11.30 3.37
CA MET A 326 -13.45 11.02 3.51
C MET A 326 -13.97 10.43 2.20
N ILE A 327 -14.55 9.23 2.27
CA ILE A 327 -14.94 8.42 1.11
C ILE A 327 -16.46 8.26 1.07
N VAL A 328 -17.08 8.68 -0.03
CA VAL A 328 -18.50 8.44 -0.29
C VAL A 328 -18.71 7.07 -0.94
N MET A 329 -19.80 6.38 -0.58
CA MET A 329 -20.06 4.99 -1.01
C MET A 329 -20.58 4.90 -2.45
N THR A 330 -21.38 5.87 -2.88
CA THR A 330 -21.95 5.90 -4.23
C THR A 330 -21.90 7.32 -4.81
N PRO A 331 -21.80 7.46 -6.15
CA PRO A 331 -21.88 8.76 -6.80
C PRO A 331 -23.22 9.48 -6.57
N GLU A 332 -24.30 8.73 -6.38
CA GLU A 332 -25.63 9.29 -6.05
C GLU A 332 -25.61 9.98 -4.69
N ASP A 333 -24.99 9.36 -3.68
CA ASP A 333 -24.89 9.95 -2.34
C ASP A 333 -24.02 11.22 -2.35
N LEU A 334 -23.05 11.32 -3.26
CA LEU A 334 -22.26 12.53 -3.47
C LEU A 334 -23.11 13.67 -4.01
N GLU A 335 -23.93 13.40 -5.02
CA GLU A 335 -24.83 14.39 -5.62
C GLU A 335 -25.90 14.84 -4.63
N ILE A 336 -26.48 13.92 -3.86
CA ILE A 336 -27.41 14.25 -2.77
C ILE A 336 -26.73 15.13 -1.72
N SER A 337 -25.49 14.80 -1.32
CA SER A 337 -24.72 15.63 -0.39
C SER A 337 -24.49 17.04 -0.92
N LYS A 338 -24.22 17.20 -2.22
CA LYS A 338 -24.05 18.50 -2.88
C LYS A 338 -25.35 19.31 -2.88
N GLN A 339 -26.46 18.66 -3.21
CA GLN A 339 -27.79 19.30 -3.20
C GLN A 339 -28.22 19.74 -1.80
N LEU A 340 -27.98 18.90 -0.79
CA LEU A 340 -28.25 19.23 0.61
C LEU A 340 -27.42 20.43 1.10
N GLN A 341 -26.14 20.50 0.71
CA GLN A 341 -25.27 21.63 1.03
C GLN A 341 -25.73 22.94 0.36
N ALA A 342 -26.31 22.84 -0.83
CA ALA A 342 -26.94 23.97 -1.52
C ALA A 342 -28.34 24.33 -0.98
N GLY A 343 -28.86 23.58 0.00
CA GLY A 343 -30.14 23.85 0.66
C GLY A 343 -31.36 23.25 -0.05
N TYR A 344 -31.18 22.35 -1.02
CA TYR A 344 -32.29 21.64 -1.66
C TYR A 344 -32.85 20.55 -0.75
N ALA A 345 -34.15 20.26 -0.92
CA ALA A 345 -34.81 19.16 -0.22
C ALA A 345 -34.30 17.81 -0.74
N LEU A 346 -34.28 16.81 0.15
CA LEU A 346 -34.03 15.43 -0.24
C LEU A 346 -35.10 14.98 -1.26
N PRO A 347 -34.72 14.22 -2.29
CA PRO A 347 -35.70 13.56 -3.16
C PRO A 347 -36.62 12.66 -2.32
N GLU A 348 -37.93 12.76 -2.53
CA GLU A 348 -38.87 11.74 -2.05
C GLU A 348 -38.64 10.47 -2.87
N ASP A 349 -38.38 9.36 -2.20
CA ASP A 349 -38.06 8.07 -2.84
C ASP A 349 -39.13 7.05 -2.44
N ASP A 350 -40.01 6.74 -3.40
CA ASP A 350 -41.22 5.92 -3.20
C ASP A 350 -40.99 4.41 -3.42
N ASP A 351 -39.76 3.96 -3.67
CA ASP A 351 -39.48 2.53 -3.92
C ASP A 351 -39.39 1.71 -2.61
N PRO A 352 -40.37 0.84 -2.31
CA PRO A 352 -40.40 0.07 -1.07
C PRO A 352 -39.35 -1.06 -1.01
N ASN A 353 -38.75 -1.45 -2.14
CA ASN A 353 -37.79 -2.56 -2.21
C ASN A 353 -36.33 -2.10 -2.18
N LYS A 354 -36.09 -0.79 -2.10
CA LYS A 354 -34.75 -0.24 -2.11
C LYS A 354 -34.03 -0.51 -0.78
N ARG A 355 -32.71 -0.67 -0.86
CA ARG A 355 -31.87 -0.76 0.33
C ARG A 355 -32.01 0.52 1.16
N VAL A 356 -32.31 0.36 2.45
CA VAL A 356 -32.34 1.47 3.41
C VAL A 356 -30.97 2.14 3.46
N ARG A 357 -30.92 3.42 3.06
CA ARG A 357 -29.71 4.25 3.09
C ARG A 357 -29.58 4.94 4.44
N SER A 358 -28.35 5.28 4.85
CA SER A 358 -28.20 6.15 6.01
C SER A 358 -28.63 7.56 5.64
N ILE A 359 -29.31 8.23 6.57
CA ILE A 359 -29.72 9.62 6.37
C ILE A 359 -28.46 10.48 6.33
N LEU A 360 -28.16 11.06 5.17
CA LEU A 360 -27.09 12.03 5.01
C LEU A 360 -27.49 13.29 5.80
N SER A 361 -26.64 13.69 6.75
CA SER A 361 -26.87 14.89 7.54
C SER A 361 -26.44 16.14 6.76
N GLN A 362 -27.13 17.26 6.96
CA GLN A 362 -26.68 18.59 6.50
C GLN A 362 -25.33 19.01 7.10
N LYS A 363 -24.83 18.33 8.14
CA LYS A 363 -23.51 18.59 8.71
C LYS A 363 -22.42 18.12 7.73
N ALA A 364 -21.90 19.11 7.00
CA ALA A 364 -20.68 19.15 6.18
C ALA A 364 -19.76 17.93 6.23
N HIS A 365 -20.01 16.95 5.36
CA HIS A 365 -18.96 16.05 4.89
C HIS A 365 -18.32 16.67 3.66
N THR A 366 -17.04 17.06 3.77
CA THR A 366 -16.21 17.37 2.60
C THR A 366 -15.65 16.06 2.07
N TRP A 367 -16.34 15.47 1.08
CA TRP A 367 -15.93 14.23 0.45
C TRP A 367 -14.67 14.44 -0.38
N THR A 368 -13.67 13.60 -0.17
CA THR A 368 -12.39 13.66 -0.90
C THR A 368 -12.31 12.62 -2.02
N HIS A 369 -12.98 11.48 -1.82
CA HIS A 369 -12.94 10.33 -2.71
C HIS A 369 -14.32 9.66 -2.78
N CYS A 370 -14.53 8.86 -3.82
CA CYS A 370 -15.69 8.00 -3.99
C CYS A 370 -15.23 6.57 -4.24
N GLU A 371 -15.92 5.62 -3.61
CA GLU A 371 -15.74 4.20 -3.87
C GLU A 371 -16.11 3.89 -5.32
N ILE A 372 -15.33 3.03 -5.99
CA ILE A 372 -15.56 2.70 -7.40
C ILE A 372 -16.83 1.87 -7.52
N HIS A 373 -16.91 0.80 -6.72
CA HIS A 373 -18.12 0.02 -6.54
C HIS A 373 -18.02 -0.81 -5.26
N PRO A 374 -19.03 -0.81 -4.37
CA PRO A 374 -18.96 -1.52 -3.08
C PRO A 374 -18.70 -3.03 -3.16
N SER A 375 -18.97 -3.69 -4.30
CA SER A 375 -18.68 -5.12 -4.47
C SER A 375 -17.19 -5.43 -4.63
N MET A 376 -16.35 -4.44 -4.93
CA MET A 376 -14.91 -4.63 -5.15
C MET A 376 -14.15 -4.99 -3.87
N ILE A 377 -14.80 -4.88 -2.71
CA ILE A 377 -14.26 -5.32 -1.40
C ILE A 377 -14.19 -6.85 -1.27
N LEU A 378 -14.86 -7.59 -2.16
CA LEU A 378 -14.89 -9.05 -2.13
C LEU A 378 -13.59 -9.65 -2.67
N GLY A 379 -13.33 -10.90 -2.29
CA GLY A 379 -12.24 -11.72 -2.80
C GLY A 379 -12.69 -12.57 -3.98
N VAL A 380 -11.76 -13.28 -4.61
CA VAL A 380 -12.00 -13.99 -5.87
C VAL A 380 -13.05 -15.10 -5.73
N CYS A 381 -13.11 -15.81 -4.60
CA CYS A 381 -14.12 -16.85 -4.42
C CYS A 381 -15.48 -16.30 -3.99
N ALA A 382 -15.52 -15.07 -3.47
CA ALA A 382 -16.73 -14.46 -2.92
C ALA A 382 -17.45 -13.57 -3.95
N SER A 383 -16.74 -13.11 -4.99
CA SER A 383 -17.28 -12.43 -6.17
C SER A 383 -17.78 -13.43 -7.20
#